data_AF-A0A2M9BEU5-F1
#
_entry.id   AF-A0A2M9BEU5-F1
#
_cell.length_a   1.000
_cell.length_b   1.000
_cell.length_c   1.000
_cell.angle_alpha   90.00
_cell.angle_beta   90.00
_cell.angle_gamma   90.00
#
_symmetry.space_group_name_H-M   'P 1'
#
loop_
_entity.id
_entity.type
_entity.pdbx_description
1 polymer ?
#
loop_
_entity_poly.entity_id
_entity_poly.type
_entity_poly.pdbx_seq_one_letter_code
_entity_poly.pdbx_strand_id
1 'polypeptide(L)'
;MRASRPNRGSVWCAWLATSGLVGLAAAGPVLAVIALGGCAAALGADEVVYRRRARRWFAEAHRRAQQRHDAVLDAWLARRDGDPDRQSTRLVDDVRSPGTARFVERATRAADLRGLARPDAYEAVLRYDEAVAELERAWRRLEARARLADAPQEAQAWMTERVVPWLGSSRSAFATFVRAAREHVRERG
;
A
#
# COMPACT_ATOMS: atom_id res chain seq x y z
N MET A 1 -87.15 43.41 -11.51
CA MET A 1 -85.74 43.61 -11.09
C MET A 1 -85.28 42.40 -10.29
N ARG A 2 -84.53 41.48 -10.90
CA ARG A 2 -83.98 40.29 -10.21
C ARG A 2 -82.62 40.66 -9.64
N ALA A 3 -82.51 40.63 -8.32
CA ALA A 3 -81.26 40.85 -7.60
C ALA A 3 -80.29 39.68 -7.88
N SER A 4 -79.14 40.02 -8.46
CA SER A 4 -77.98 39.14 -8.60
C SER A 4 -77.47 38.73 -7.22
N ARG A 5 -77.53 37.43 -6.90
CA ARG A 5 -76.91 36.88 -5.68
C ARG A 5 -75.38 36.96 -5.83
N PRO A 6 -74.64 37.49 -4.85
CA PRO A 6 -73.19 37.57 -4.95
C PRO A 6 -72.56 36.18 -4.90
N ASN A 7 -71.68 35.93 -5.86
CA ASN A 7 -71.04 34.65 -6.14
C ASN A 7 -69.98 34.34 -5.05
N ARG A 8 -70.41 33.76 -3.92
CA ARG A 8 -69.55 33.49 -2.74
C ARG A 8 -68.31 32.64 -3.04
N GLY A 9 -68.35 31.79 -4.08
CA GLY A 9 -67.20 30.99 -4.51
C GLY A 9 -66.06 31.82 -5.13
N SER A 10 -66.39 32.92 -5.82
CA SER A 10 -65.40 33.82 -6.42
C SER A 10 -64.61 34.59 -5.35
N VAL A 11 -65.25 34.95 -4.24
CA VAL A 11 -64.60 35.66 -3.12
C VAL A 11 -63.64 34.74 -2.36
N TRP A 12 -64.01 33.47 -2.17
CA TRP A 12 -63.15 32.47 -1.53
C TRP A 12 -61.89 32.15 -2.34
N CYS A 13 -62.04 31.95 -3.66
CA CYS A 13 -60.89 31.71 -4.53
C CYS A 13 -59.97 32.94 -4.61
N ALA A 14 -60.52 34.16 -4.63
CA ALA A 14 -59.72 35.38 -4.58
C ALA A 14 -58.96 35.50 -3.24
N TRP A 15 -59.60 35.17 -2.11
CA TRP A 15 -58.94 35.19 -0.80
C TRP A 15 -57.81 34.16 -0.71
N LEU A 16 -58.02 32.94 -1.19
CA LEU A 16 -57.00 31.88 -1.22
C LEU A 16 -55.85 32.22 -2.17
N ALA A 17 -56.13 32.82 -3.33
CA ALA A 17 -55.09 33.29 -4.24
C ALA A 17 -54.27 34.43 -3.62
N THR A 18 -54.91 35.37 -2.93
CA THR A 18 -54.23 36.52 -2.31
C THR A 18 -53.41 36.08 -1.08
N SER A 19 -53.97 35.22 -0.22
CA SER A 19 -53.25 34.68 0.94
C SER A 19 -52.15 33.69 0.54
N GLY A 20 -52.35 32.91 -0.53
CA GLY A 20 -51.31 32.10 -1.15
C GLY A 20 -50.17 32.94 -1.73
N LEU A 21 -50.48 34.02 -2.45
CA LEU A 21 -49.49 34.95 -2.99
C LEU A 21 -48.74 35.72 -1.90
N VAL A 22 -49.43 36.15 -0.83
CA VAL A 22 -48.80 36.83 0.31
C VAL A 22 -47.95 35.86 1.12
N GLY A 23 -48.40 34.62 1.33
CA GLY A 23 -47.60 33.57 1.97
C GLY A 23 -46.36 33.23 1.15
N LEU A 24 -46.47 33.16 -0.18
CA LEU A 24 -45.36 32.85 -1.07
C LEU A 24 -44.41 34.06 -1.27
N ALA A 25 -44.92 35.29 -1.23
CA ALA A 25 -44.10 36.51 -1.31
C ALA A 25 -43.41 36.86 0.03
N ALA A 26 -44.05 36.58 1.17
CA ALA A 26 -43.50 36.89 2.49
C ALA A 26 -42.66 35.74 3.07
N ALA A 27 -43.11 34.50 2.93
CA ALA A 27 -42.42 33.32 3.47
C ALA A 27 -41.60 32.56 2.42
N GLY A 28 -41.86 32.73 1.12
CA GLY A 28 -41.07 32.09 0.05
C GLY A 28 -39.58 32.47 0.08
N PRO A 29 -39.21 33.76 0.21
CA PRO A 29 -37.82 34.16 0.35
C PRO A 29 -37.16 33.58 1.61
N VAL A 30 -37.89 33.55 2.73
CA VAL A 30 -37.41 32.99 4.01
C VAL A 30 -37.19 31.48 3.91
N LEU A 31 -38.14 30.75 3.33
CA LEU A 31 -38.02 29.31 3.09
C LEU A 31 -36.90 28.99 2.11
N ALA A 32 -36.70 29.80 1.06
CA ALA A 32 -35.59 29.66 0.13
C ALA A 32 -34.23 29.85 0.82
N VAL A 33 -34.11 30.86 1.69
CA VAL A 33 -32.89 31.09 2.49
C VAL A 33 -32.65 29.96 3.49
N ILE A 34 -33.69 29.45 4.15
CA ILE A 34 -33.58 28.30 5.07
C ILE A 34 -33.15 27.05 4.29
N ALA A 35 -33.73 26.80 3.11
CA ALA A 35 -33.38 25.67 2.26
C ALA A 35 -31.91 25.78 1.77
N LEU A 36 -31.49 26.96 1.31
CA LEU A 36 -30.10 27.24 0.93
C LEU A 36 -29.13 27.06 2.10
N GLY A 37 -29.48 27.57 3.28
CA GLY A 37 -28.69 27.38 4.50
C GLY A 37 -28.60 25.91 4.92
N GLY A 38 -29.70 25.16 4.79
CA GLY A 38 -29.74 23.72 5.01
C GLY A 38 -28.88 22.94 4.02
N CYS A 39 -28.93 23.29 2.73
CA CYS A 39 -28.05 22.73 1.69
C CYS A 39 -26.57 23.04 1.96
N ALA A 40 -26.24 24.28 2.31
CA ALA A 40 -24.87 24.67 2.66
C ALA A 40 -24.37 23.95 3.92
N ALA A 41 -25.23 23.78 4.94
CA ALA A 41 -24.91 23.03 6.13
C ALA A 41 -24.72 21.53 5.85
N ALA A 42 -25.55 20.92 4.99
CA ALA A 42 -25.40 19.54 4.56
C ALA A 42 -24.09 19.32 3.79
N LEU A 43 -23.76 20.21 2.85
CA LEU A 43 -22.48 20.17 2.12
C LEU A 43 -21.29 20.35 3.06
N GLY A 44 -21.40 21.25 4.04
CA GLY A 44 -20.36 21.43 5.06
C GLY A 44 -20.20 20.21 5.95
N ALA A 45 -21.29 19.54 6.32
CA ALA A 45 -21.26 18.30 7.10
C ALA A 45 -20.59 17.16 6.32
N ASP A 46 -20.92 17.02 5.04
CA ASP A 46 -20.31 16.02 4.14
C ASP A 46 -18.80 16.25 3.97
N GLU A 47 -18.38 17.50 3.80
CA GLU A 47 -16.97 17.87 3.71
C GLU A 47 -16.21 17.53 5.01
N VAL A 48 -16.81 17.77 6.18
CA VAL A 48 -16.21 17.41 7.48
C VAL A 48 -16.09 15.88 7.63
N VAL A 49 -17.13 15.13 7.23
CA VAL A 49 -17.11 13.67 7.24
C VAL A 49 -16.02 13.14 6.29
N TYR A 50 -15.93 13.70 5.08
CA TYR A 50 -14.92 13.36 4.10
C TYR A 50 -13.52 13.60 4.65
N ARG A 51 -13.24 14.79 5.20
CA ARG A 51 -11.93 15.10 5.82
C ARG A 51 -11.59 14.17 6.97
N ARG A 52 -12.56 13.82 7.82
CA ARG A 52 -12.35 12.85 8.92
C ARG A 52 -12.02 11.47 8.38
N ARG A 53 -12.74 11.00 7.36
CA ARG A 53 -12.48 9.71 6.71
C ARG A 53 -11.10 9.69 6.03
N ALA A 54 -10.75 10.75 5.31
CA ALA A 54 -9.44 10.91 4.68
C ALA A 54 -8.31 10.85 5.72
N ARG A 55 -8.38 11.64 6.80
CA ARG A 55 -7.37 11.60 7.88
C ARG A 55 -7.19 10.22 8.48
N ARG A 56 -8.29 9.51 8.76
CA ARG A 56 -8.22 8.13 9.28
C ARG A 56 -7.55 7.20 8.28
N TRP A 57 -7.94 7.30 7.01
CA TRP A 57 -7.35 6.49 5.95
C TRP A 57 -5.85 6.75 5.81
N PHE A 58 -5.40 8.01 5.76
CA PHE A 58 -3.97 8.35 5.65
C PHE A 58 -3.16 7.95 6.89
N ALA A 59 -3.73 8.09 8.09
CA ALA A 59 -3.10 7.60 9.32
C ALA A 59 -2.93 6.08 9.30
N GLU A 60 -3.90 5.35 8.76
CA GLU A 60 -3.81 3.90 8.62
C GLU A 60 -2.85 3.47 7.51
N ALA A 61 -2.85 4.16 6.36
CA ALA A 61 -1.88 3.96 5.29
C ALA A 61 -0.45 4.18 5.78
N HIS A 62 -0.21 5.27 6.53
CA HIS A 62 1.10 5.55 7.12
C HIS A 62 1.56 4.44 8.06
N ARG A 63 0.70 3.96 8.97
CA ARG A 63 1.03 2.84 9.88
C ARG A 63 1.34 1.55 9.12
N ARG A 64 0.56 1.21 8.09
CA ARG A 64 0.82 0.04 7.25
C ARG A 64 2.14 0.18 6.50
N ALA A 65 2.45 1.35 5.94
CA ALA A 65 3.72 1.60 5.28
C ALA A 65 4.91 1.47 6.24
N GLN A 66 4.80 1.97 7.48
CA GLN A 66 5.82 1.77 8.52
C GLN A 66 6.05 0.29 8.85
N GLN A 67 4.97 -0.46 9.09
CA GLN A 67 5.07 -1.90 9.38
C GLN A 67 5.75 -2.67 8.24
N ARG A 68 5.40 -2.36 6.99
CA ARG A 68 6.01 -2.99 5.81
C ARG A 68 7.49 -2.62 5.66
N HIS A 69 7.83 -1.36 5.90
CA HIS A 69 9.21 -0.91 5.88
C HIS A 69 10.07 -1.64 6.92
N ASP A 70 9.60 -1.66 8.17
CA ASP A 70 10.30 -2.33 9.28
C ASP A 70 10.45 -3.83 8.99
N ALA A 71 9.40 -4.50 8.51
CA ALA A 71 9.46 -5.92 8.15
C ALA A 71 10.51 -6.23 7.05
N VAL A 72 10.67 -5.34 6.06
CA VAL A 72 11.69 -5.54 5.02
C VAL A 72 13.10 -5.33 5.57
N LEU A 73 13.31 -4.33 6.42
CA LEU A 73 14.61 -4.09 7.05
C LEU A 73 14.98 -5.22 8.00
N ASP A 74 14.04 -5.69 8.82
CA ASP A 74 14.24 -6.83 9.72
C ASP A 74 14.59 -8.10 8.95
N ALA A 75 13.89 -8.37 7.83
CA ALA A 75 14.20 -9.51 6.98
C ALA A 75 15.59 -9.41 6.33
N TRP A 76 16.00 -8.21 5.95
CA TRP A 76 17.33 -7.95 5.41
C TRP A 76 18.41 -8.15 6.48
N LEU A 77 18.25 -7.54 7.65
CA LEU A 77 19.17 -7.67 8.79
C LEU A 77 19.28 -9.12 9.24
N ALA A 78 18.16 -9.83 9.40
CA ALA A 78 18.17 -11.25 9.78
C ALA A 78 18.95 -12.13 8.80
N ARG A 79 18.96 -11.80 7.50
CA ARG A 79 19.75 -12.53 6.51
C ARG A 79 21.22 -12.11 6.50
N ARG A 80 21.49 -10.82 6.69
CA ARG A 80 22.83 -10.25 6.77
C ARG A 80 23.58 -10.72 8.03
N ASP A 81 22.89 -10.84 9.14
CA ASP A 81 23.43 -11.32 10.43
C ASP A 81 23.38 -12.85 10.55
N GLY A 82 23.06 -13.55 9.45
CA GLY A 82 23.06 -15.00 9.36
C GLY A 82 24.46 -15.60 9.40
N ASP A 83 24.57 -16.86 8.96
CA ASP A 83 25.85 -17.56 8.88
C ASP A 83 26.80 -16.86 7.89
N PRO A 84 27.95 -16.31 8.34
CA PRO A 84 28.87 -15.56 7.49
C PRO A 84 29.51 -16.42 6.38
N ASP A 85 29.44 -17.74 6.50
CA ASP A 85 29.95 -18.66 5.49
C ASP A 85 28.94 -18.98 4.38
N ARG A 86 27.67 -18.62 4.55
CA ARG A 86 26.66 -18.75 3.50
C ARG A 86 26.84 -17.73 2.39
N GLN A 87 26.69 -18.18 1.15
CA GLN A 87 26.78 -17.32 -0.02
C GLN A 87 25.68 -16.26 -0.04
N SER A 88 24.45 -16.61 0.40
CA SER A 88 23.36 -15.66 0.55
C SER A 88 23.68 -14.51 1.50
N THR A 89 24.28 -14.79 2.65
CA THR A 89 24.67 -13.79 3.65
C THR A 89 25.72 -12.84 3.07
N ARG A 90 26.78 -13.38 2.46
CA ARG A 90 27.83 -12.56 1.81
C ARG A 90 27.27 -11.70 0.66
N LEU A 91 26.36 -12.23 -0.15
CA LEU A 91 25.74 -11.50 -1.25
C LEU A 91 24.90 -10.31 -0.73
N VAL A 92 24.16 -10.54 0.35
CA VAL A 92 23.28 -9.53 0.96
C VAL A 92 24.06 -8.45 1.74
N ASP A 93 25.25 -8.79 2.24
CA ASP A 93 26.16 -7.84 2.90
C ASP A 93 27.03 -7.05 1.89
N ASP A 94 27.32 -7.63 0.72
CA ASP A 94 28.16 -6.99 -0.29
C ASP A 94 27.48 -5.79 -0.97
N VAL A 95 27.69 -4.60 -0.42
CA VAL A 95 27.21 -3.33 -0.97
C VAL A 95 27.81 -2.97 -2.34
N ARG A 96 28.87 -3.64 -2.79
CA ARG A 96 29.43 -3.45 -4.15
C ARG A 96 28.63 -4.21 -5.20
N SER A 97 27.87 -5.23 -4.79
CA SER A 97 26.96 -5.94 -5.69
C SER A 97 25.87 -4.99 -6.19
N PRO A 98 25.62 -4.90 -7.52
CA PRO A 98 24.58 -4.04 -8.06
C PRO A 98 23.17 -4.36 -7.53
N GLY A 99 22.94 -5.58 -7.02
CA GLY A 99 21.67 -5.95 -6.39
C GLY A 99 21.50 -5.26 -5.04
N THR A 100 22.49 -5.43 -4.18
CA THR A 100 22.54 -4.91 -2.81
C THR A 100 22.63 -3.39 -2.81
N ALA A 101 23.47 -2.78 -3.66
CA ALA A 101 23.55 -1.33 -3.81
C ALA A 101 22.19 -0.69 -4.12
N ARG A 102 21.43 -1.26 -5.06
CA ARG A 102 20.07 -0.79 -5.39
C ARG A 102 19.09 -0.98 -4.24
N PHE A 103 19.20 -2.08 -3.49
CA PHE A 103 18.37 -2.27 -2.30
C PHE A 103 18.67 -1.20 -1.25
N VAL A 104 19.95 -0.96 -0.94
CA VAL A 104 20.38 0.06 0.03
C VAL A 104 19.93 1.45 -0.40
N GLU A 105 20.09 1.81 -1.68
CA GLU A 105 19.60 3.09 -2.22
C GLU A 105 18.09 3.29 -1.96
N ARG A 106 17.29 2.25 -2.20
CA ARG A 106 15.84 2.30 -1.96
C ARG A 106 15.49 2.31 -0.47
N ALA A 107 16.27 1.62 0.36
CA ALA A 107 16.11 1.64 1.81
C ALA A 107 16.39 3.05 2.36
N THR A 108 17.48 3.68 1.94
CA THR A 108 17.81 5.07 2.30
C THR A 108 16.70 6.03 1.86
N ARG A 109 16.25 5.95 0.61
CA ARG A 109 15.16 6.80 0.11
C ARG A 109 13.86 6.61 0.92
N ALA A 110 13.51 5.37 1.27
CA ALA A 110 12.35 5.09 2.10
C ALA A 110 12.52 5.62 3.53
N ALA A 111 13.72 5.56 4.11
CA ALA A 111 14.04 6.12 5.42
C ALA A 111 13.94 7.65 5.43
N ASP A 112 14.47 8.33 4.41
CA ASP A 112 14.35 9.79 4.27
C ASP A 112 12.87 10.20 4.20
N LEU A 113 12.07 9.51 3.38
CA LEU A 113 10.64 9.77 3.24
C LEU A 113 9.85 9.43 4.51
N ARG A 114 10.26 8.41 5.28
CA ARG A 114 9.66 8.11 6.59
C ARG A 114 9.79 9.28 7.54
N GLY A 115 10.96 9.94 7.57
CA GLY A 115 11.20 11.12 8.41
C GLY A 115 10.32 12.33 8.05
N LEU A 116 9.90 12.42 6.78
CA LEU A 116 9.05 13.48 6.26
C LEU A 116 7.55 13.16 6.33
N ALA A 117 7.17 11.88 6.31
CA ALA A 117 5.79 11.45 6.28
C ALA A 117 5.13 11.63 7.65
N ARG A 118 4.21 12.61 7.72
CA ARG A 118 3.28 12.76 8.85
C ARG A 118 1.86 12.36 8.44
N PRO A 119 1.01 11.83 9.34
CA PRO A 119 -0.36 11.40 9.00
C PRO A 119 -1.25 12.48 8.38
N ASP A 120 -0.96 13.74 8.64
CA ASP A 120 -1.64 14.93 8.12
C ASP A 120 -1.03 15.46 6.81
N ALA A 121 0.15 14.99 6.42
CA ALA A 121 0.84 15.33 5.18
C ALA A 121 0.57 14.26 4.10
N TYR A 122 -0.64 14.30 3.52
CA TYR A 122 -1.15 13.25 2.63
C TYR A 122 -0.22 12.90 1.46
N GLU A 123 0.36 13.90 0.79
CA GLU A 123 1.29 13.67 -0.32
C GLU A 123 2.57 12.97 0.15
N ALA A 124 3.09 13.33 1.32
CA ALA A 124 4.26 12.69 1.90
C ALA A 124 3.98 11.23 2.28
N VAL A 125 2.78 10.93 2.79
CA VAL A 125 2.34 9.55 3.08
C VAL A 125 2.29 8.71 1.80
N LEU A 126 1.74 9.25 0.70
CA LEU A 126 1.66 8.54 -0.57
C LEU A 126 3.05 8.28 -1.17
N ARG A 127 3.94 9.29 -1.17
CA ARG A 127 5.32 9.14 -1.64
C ARG A 127 6.09 8.12 -0.80
N TYR A 128 5.87 8.12 0.51
CA TYR A 128 6.47 7.14 1.41
C TYR A 128 5.94 5.73 1.12
N ASP A 129 4.63 5.55 0.97
CA ASP A 129 4.02 4.25 0.66
C ASP A 129 4.54 3.67 -0.67
N GLU A 130 4.71 4.52 -1.68
CA GLU A 130 5.31 4.15 -2.97
C GLU A 130 6.78 3.73 -2.82
N ALA A 131 7.57 4.49 -2.05
CA ALA A 131 8.97 4.16 -1.79
C ALA A 131 9.11 2.82 -1.04
N VAL A 132 8.23 2.54 -0.08
CA VAL A 132 8.18 1.23 0.60
C VAL A 132 7.82 0.11 -0.37
N ALA A 133 6.88 0.33 -1.30
CA ALA A 133 6.56 -0.67 -2.33
C ALA A 133 7.73 -0.91 -3.31
N GLU A 134 8.55 0.10 -3.61
CA GLU A 134 9.78 -0.06 -4.37
C GLU A 134 10.84 -0.84 -3.59
N LEU A 135 11.01 -0.53 -2.30
CA LEU A 135 11.91 -1.23 -1.38
C LEU A 135 11.56 -2.72 -1.29
N GLU A 136 10.28 -3.07 -1.09
CA GLU A 136 9.81 -4.46 -1.07
C GLU A 136 10.12 -5.22 -2.37
N ARG A 137 9.98 -4.55 -3.53
CA ARG A 137 10.30 -5.15 -4.84
C ARG A 137 11.81 -5.35 -4.99
N ALA A 138 12.62 -4.41 -4.49
CA ALA A 138 14.07 -4.57 -4.45
C ALA A 138 14.48 -5.73 -3.54
N TRP A 139 13.89 -5.82 -2.35
CA TRP A 139 14.11 -6.92 -1.40
C TRP A 139 13.77 -8.28 -1.99
N ARG A 140 12.57 -8.45 -2.55
CA ARG A 140 12.15 -9.74 -3.16
C ARG A 140 13.09 -10.22 -4.25
N ARG A 141 13.63 -9.30 -5.06
CA ARG A 141 14.63 -9.63 -6.09
C ARG A 141 15.98 -10.03 -5.49
N LEU A 142 16.42 -9.31 -4.46
CA LEU A 142 17.66 -9.62 -3.75
C LEU A 142 17.56 -10.98 -3.05
N GLU A 143 16.45 -11.22 -2.35
CA GLU A 143 16.16 -12.47 -1.67
C GLU A 143 16.12 -13.66 -2.65
N ALA A 144 15.45 -13.51 -3.80
CA ALA A 144 15.42 -14.57 -4.81
C ALA A 144 16.84 -14.95 -5.29
N ARG A 145 17.71 -13.94 -5.50
CA ARG A 145 19.11 -14.19 -5.88
C ARG A 145 19.89 -14.85 -4.75
N ALA A 146 19.69 -14.41 -3.51
CA ALA A 146 20.35 -14.98 -2.35
C ALA A 146 19.98 -16.47 -2.18
N ARG A 147 18.69 -16.82 -2.34
CA ARG A 147 18.24 -18.23 -2.32
C ARG A 147 18.83 -19.07 -3.45
N LEU A 148 18.95 -18.50 -4.65
CA LEU A 148 19.59 -19.18 -5.78
C LEU A 148 21.09 -19.42 -5.55
N ALA A 149 21.76 -18.54 -4.80
CA ALA A 149 23.17 -18.72 -4.45
C ALA A 149 23.38 -19.89 -3.48
N ASP A 150 22.44 -20.12 -2.56
CA ASP A 150 22.53 -21.23 -1.60
C ASP A 150 22.12 -22.58 -2.21
N ALA A 151 21.28 -22.58 -3.26
CA ALA A 151 20.69 -23.78 -3.86
C ALA A 151 21.70 -24.91 -4.20
N PRO A 152 22.91 -24.64 -4.75
CA PRO A 152 23.89 -25.69 -5.01
C PRO A 152 24.44 -26.35 -3.74
N GLN A 153 24.70 -25.55 -2.69
CA GLN A 153 25.18 -26.08 -1.41
C GLN A 153 24.09 -26.88 -0.70
N GLU A 154 22.84 -26.39 -0.72
CA GLU A 154 21.69 -27.10 -0.17
C GLU A 154 21.42 -28.42 -0.91
N ALA A 155 21.50 -28.42 -2.25
CA ALA A 155 21.37 -29.63 -3.04
C ALA A 155 22.49 -30.65 -2.73
N GLN A 156 23.73 -30.18 -2.52
CA GLN A 156 24.84 -31.03 -2.14
C GLN A 156 24.66 -31.61 -0.73
N ALA A 157 24.24 -30.80 0.24
CA ALA A 157 23.95 -31.24 1.60
C ALA A 157 22.83 -32.29 1.61
N TRP A 158 21.72 -32.00 0.93
CA TRP A 158 20.60 -32.92 0.79
C TRP A 158 21.01 -34.26 0.15
N MET A 159 21.80 -34.23 -0.93
CA MET A 159 22.31 -35.45 -1.57
C MET A 159 23.22 -36.24 -0.61
N THR A 160 24.07 -35.55 0.14
CA THR A 160 25.00 -36.19 1.09
C THR A 160 24.30 -36.80 2.29
N GLU A 161 23.23 -36.16 2.78
CA GLU A 161 22.46 -36.66 3.92
C GLU A 161 21.50 -37.80 3.56
N ARG A 162 20.84 -37.74 2.39
CA ARG A 162 19.77 -38.69 2.05
C ARG A 162 20.17 -39.78 1.08
N VAL A 163 21.02 -39.47 0.10
CA VAL A 163 21.31 -40.38 -1.02
C VAL A 163 22.59 -41.17 -0.76
N VAL A 164 23.61 -40.49 -0.28
CA VAL A 164 24.94 -41.05 -0.07
C VAL A 164 24.99 -42.19 0.98
N PRO A 165 24.23 -42.18 2.09
CA PRO A 165 24.18 -43.31 3.02
C PRO A 165 23.61 -44.59 2.39
N TRP A 166 22.74 -44.44 1.38
CA TRP A 166 22.14 -45.55 0.65
C TRP A 166 23.03 -46.09 -0.49
N LEU A 167 24.01 -45.31 -0.94
CA LEU A 167 24.83 -45.64 -2.11
C LEU A 167 25.98 -46.63 -1.84
N GLY A 168 26.24 -47.03 -0.59
CA GLY A 168 27.25 -48.04 -0.26
C GLY A 168 28.58 -47.86 -1.01
N SER A 169 28.98 -48.89 -1.78
CA SER A 169 30.22 -48.94 -2.58
C SER A 169 30.25 -48.03 -3.81
N SER A 170 29.13 -47.43 -4.22
CA SER A 170 29.01 -46.60 -5.43
C SER A 170 29.39 -45.12 -5.21
N ARG A 171 29.81 -44.76 -4.00
CA ARG A 171 30.21 -43.40 -3.60
C ARG A 171 31.29 -42.77 -4.50
N SER A 172 32.27 -43.55 -4.94
CA SER A 172 33.40 -43.07 -5.76
C SER A 172 32.97 -42.72 -7.19
N ALA A 173 32.10 -43.52 -7.79
CA ALA A 173 31.54 -43.27 -9.11
C ALA A 173 30.66 -41.99 -9.10
N PHE A 174 29.86 -41.83 -8.05
CA PHE A 174 28.98 -40.66 -7.91
C PHE A 174 29.75 -39.37 -7.65
N ALA A 175 30.79 -39.39 -6.79
CA ALA A 175 31.65 -38.23 -6.56
C ALA A 175 32.35 -37.75 -7.84
N THR A 176 32.73 -38.69 -8.72
CA THR A 176 33.33 -38.39 -10.02
C THR A 176 32.33 -37.70 -10.95
N PHE A 177 31.08 -38.15 -10.96
CA PHE A 177 30.01 -37.54 -11.75
C PHE A 177 29.69 -36.10 -11.29
N VAL A 178 29.57 -35.88 -9.97
CA VAL A 178 29.30 -34.54 -9.41
C VAL A 178 30.43 -33.56 -9.72
N ARG A 179 31.69 -34.02 -9.66
CA ARG A 179 32.85 -33.20 -10.02
C ARG A 179 32.83 -32.80 -11.50
N ALA A 180 32.54 -33.75 -12.39
CA ALA A 180 32.43 -33.49 -13.83
C ALA A 180 31.29 -32.50 -14.14
N ALA A 181 30.14 -32.64 -13.48
CA ALA A 181 29.03 -31.70 -13.64
C ALA A 181 29.39 -30.27 -13.18
N ARG A 182 30.21 -30.15 -12.13
CA ARG A 182 30.66 -28.85 -11.60
C ARG A 182 31.66 -28.15 -12.52
N GLU A 183 32.52 -28.90 -13.19
CA GLU A 183 33.43 -28.38 -14.22
C GLU A 183 32.65 -27.92 -15.46
N HIS A 184 31.66 -28.71 -15.90
CA HIS A 184 30.84 -28.36 -17.07
C HIS A 184 30.01 -27.09 -16.90
N VAL A 185 29.55 -26.81 -15.68
CA VAL A 185 28.83 -25.55 -15.35
C VAL A 185 29.79 -24.36 -15.29
N ARG A 186 31.06 -24.57 -14.88
CA ARG A 186 32.10 -23.53 -14.88
C ARG A 186 32.59 -23.16 -16.28
N GLU A 187 32.55 -24.08 -17.23
CA GLU A 187 32.97 -23.82 -18.61
C GLU A 187 31.89 -23.12 -19.45
N ARG A 188 30.63 -23.14 -19.00
CA ARG A 188 29.48 -22.56 -19.73
C ARG A 188 28.91 -21.28 -19.13
N GLY A 189 29.37 -20.87 -17.95
CA GLY A 189 29.01 -19.60 -17.29
C GLY A 189 30.14 -18.61 -17.40
#